data_AF-A0A924ZUT9-F1
#
_entry.id   AF-A0A924ZUT9-F1
#
_cell.length_a   1.000
_cell.length_b   1.000
_cell.length_c   1.000
_cell.angle_alpha   90.00
_cell.angle_beta   90.00
_cell.angle_gamma   90.00
#
_symmetry.space_group_name_H-M   'P 1'
#
loop_
_entity.id
_entity.type
_entity.pdbx_description
1 polymer ?
#
loop_
_entity_poly.entity_id
_entity_poly.type
_entity_poly.pdbx_seq_one_letter_code
_entity_poly.pdbx_strand_id
1 'polypeptide(L)' 'GLSAIARQTMMDAANPVYVLRNHIAQTAIERAEAGDFSEVARVFDMLATPFTRQSDRETPQDIAPMPDDKAAVSVSCSS' A
#
# COMPACT_ATOMS: atom_id res chain seq x y z
N GLY A 1 -21.55 7.13 -24.52
CA GLY A 1 -20.69 6.56 -23.46
C GLY A 1 -19.45 7.43 -23.30
N LEU A 2 -18.82 7.41 -22.13
CA LEU A 2 -17.53 8.09 -21.90
C LEU A 2 -16.46 7.55 -22.86
N SER A 3 -15.52 8.40 -23.29
CA SER A 3 -14.36 7.94 -24.06
C SER A 3 -13.47 7.03 -23.20
N ALA A 4 -12.66 6.19 -23.83
CA ALA A 4 -11.73 5.31 -23.11
C ALA A 4 -10.79 6.10 -22.17
N ILE A 5 -10.31 7.25 -22.63
CA ILE A 5 -9.44 8.15 -21.86
C ILE A 5 -10.19 8.71 -20.64
N ALA A 6 -11.40 9.26 -20.84
CA ALA A 6 -12.18 9.83 -19.75
C ALA A 6 -12.53 8.77 -18.69
N ARG A 7 -12.86 7.54 -19.12
CA ARG A 7 -13.10 6.41 -18.20
C ARG A 7 -11.85 6.07 -17.40
N GLN A 8 -10.69 6.00 -18.05
CA GLN A 8 -9.43 5.67 -17.38
C GLN A 8 -9.05 6.73 -16.36
N THR A 9 -9.12 8.02 -16.69
CA THR A 9 -8.84 9.11 -15.74
C THR A 9 -9.74 9.04 -14.50
N MET A 10 -11.03 8.72 -14.67
CA MET A 10 -11.93 8.54 -13.53
C MET A 10 -11.56 7.33 -12.67
N MET A 11 -11.12 6.23 -13.29
CA MET A 11 -10.68 5.04 -12.57
C MET A 11 -9.39 5.29 -11.81
N ASP A 12 -8.40 5.92 -12.42
CA ASP A 12 -7.09 6.20 -11.80
C ASP A 12 -7.23 7.18 -10.62
N ALA A 13 -8.21 8.10 -10.67
CA ALA A 13 -8.50 9.01 -9.57
C ALA A 13 -9.25 8.37 -8.38
N ALA A 14 -9.85 7.19 -8.57
CA ALA A 14 -10.67 6.52 -7.56
C ALA A 14 -10.06 5.21 -7.05
N ASN A 15 -9.21 4.56 -7.83
CA ASN A 15 -8.58 3.28 -7.51
C ASN A 15 -7.14 3.53 -7.05
N PRO A 16 -6.83 3.37 -5.76
CA PRO A 16 -5.48 3.61 -5.27
C PRO A 16 -4.51 2.55 -5.81
N VAL A 17 -3.30 2.99 -6.16
CA VAL A 17 -2.14 2.14 -6.44
C VAL A 17 -1.63 1.51 -5.13
N TYR A 18 -1.68 2.26 -4.02
CA TYR A 18 -1.15 1.84 -2.72
C TYR A 18 -2.24 1.65 -1.66
N VAL A 19 -2.20 0.53 -0.95
CA VAL A 19 -3.06 0.23 0.20
C VAL A 19 -2.20 -0.29 1.34
N LEU A 20 -2.48 0.13 2.57
CA LEU A 20 -1.80 -0.39 3.76
C LEU A 20 -2.25 -1.82 4.05
N ARG A 21 -1.57 -2.80 3.43
CA ARG A 21 -1.82 -4.22 3.69
C ARG A 21 -1.18 -4.62 5.02
N ASN A 22 -1.77 -5.61 5.71
CA ASN A 22 -1.31 -6.04 7.04
C ASN A 22 0.18 -6.42 7.08
N HIS A 23 0.71 -7.08 6.05
CA HIS A 23 2.12 -7.44 6.03
C HIS A 23 3.05 -6.22 5.85
N ILE A 24 2.61 -5.19 5.12
CA ILE A 24 3.35 -3.92 4.96
C ILE A 24 3.39 -3.20 6.31
N ALA A 25 2.24 -3.13 7.00
CA ALA A 25 2.15 -2.57 8.34
C ALA A 25 3.04 -3.33 9.33
N GLN A 26 3.00 -4.66 9.30
CA GLN A 26 3.80 -5.52 10.18
C GLN A 26 5.31 -5.30 9.97
N THR A 27 5.78 -5.24 8.72
CA THR A 27 7.20 -4.93 8.44
C THR A 27 7.61 -3.56 8.94
N ALA A 28 6.72 -2.56 8.84
CA ALA A 28 7.00 -1.22 9.37
C ALA A 28 7.09 -1.21 10.91
N ILE A 29 6.20 -1.96 11.59
CA ILE A 29 6.21 -2.12 13.06
C ILE A 29 7.50 -2.82 13.50
N GLU A 30 7.86 -3.95 12.89
CA GLU A 30 9.05 -4.73 13.26
C GLU A 30 10.34 -3.91 13.16
N ARG A 31 10.47 -3.08 12.12
CA ARG A 31 11.62 -2.18 11.98
C ARG A 31 11.61 -1.06 13.01
N ALA A 32 10.44 -0.46 13.26
CA ALA A 32 10.30 0.59 14.27
C ALA A 32 10.63 0.08 15.68
N GLU A 33 10.22 -1.15 16.03
CA GLU A 33 10.58 -1.81 17.28
C GLU A 33 12.10 -2.06 17.40
N ALA A 34 12.79 -2.26 16.27
CA ALA A 34 14.25 -2.33 16.20
C ALA A 34 14.94 -0.95 16.19
N GLY A 35 14.17 0.14 16.27
CA GLY A 35 14.66 1.53 16.26
C GLY A 35 14.83 2.15 14.88
N ASP A 36 14.45 1.45 13.81
CA ASP A 36 14.48 1.95 12.43
C ASP A 36 13.08 2.37 11.95
N PHE A 37 12.84 3.68 11.91
CA PHE A 37 11.57 4.27 11.47
C PHE A 37 11.52 4.57 9.96
N SER A 38 12.56 4.22 9.19
CA SER A 38 12.63 4.52 7.75
C SER A 38 11.46 3.91 6.97
N GLU A 39 11.05 2.70 7.35
CA GLU A 39 9.94 2.00 6.69
C GLU A 39 8.58 2.63 7.00
N VAL A 40 8.38 3.09 8.24
CA VAL A 40 7.17 3.83 8.64
C VAL A 40 7.05 5.11 7.82
N ALA A 41 8.15 5.87 7.69
CA ALA A 41 8.18 7.09 6.89
C ALA A 41 7.90 6.81 5.40
N ARG A 42 8.55 5.78 4.84
CA ARG A 42 8.36 5.38 3.43
C ARG A 42 6.90 5.02 3.14
N VAL A 43 6.28 4.20 4.00
CA VAL A 43 4.89 3.76 3.85
C VAL A 43 3.93 4.94 4.03
N PHE A 44 4.18 5.81 5.01
CA PHE A 44 3.38 7.02 5.22
C PHE A 44 3.39 7.94 3.98
N ASP A 45 4.56 8.23 3.43
CA ASP A 45 4.71 9.09 2.23
C ASP A 45 3.97 8.50 1.01
N MET A 46 4.05 7.18 0.81
CA MET A 46 3.31 6.52 -0.26
C MET A 46 1.79 6.66 -0.10
N LEU A 47 1.30 6.42 1.12
CA LEU A 47 -0.13 6.49 1.43
C LEU A 47 -0.69 7.92 1.44
N ALA A 48 0.17 8.94 1.51
CA ALA A 48 -0.23 10.34 1.37
C ALA A 48 -0.69 10.69 -0.05
N THR A 49 -0.20 9.98 -1.07
CA THR A 49 -0.63 10.15 -2.48
C THR A 49 -0.92 8.80 -3.15
N PRO A 50 -1.93 8.05 -2.67
CA PRO A 50 -2.08 6.62 -2.95
C PRO A 50 -2.55 6.32 -4.38
N PHE A 51 -3.05 7.33 -5.10
CA PHE A 51 -3.53 7.20 -6.49
C PHE A 51 -2.44 7.47 -7.53
N THR A 52 -1.26 7.96 -7.10
CA THR A 52 -0.15 8.30 -7.99
C THR A 52 0.98 7.30 -7.80
N ARG A 53 1.51 6.74 -8.89
CA ARG A 53 2.63 5.81 -8.82
C ARG A 53 3.95 6.53 -8.50
N GLN A 54 4.73 5.97 -7.60
CA GLN A 54 5.95 6.48 -6.99
C GLN A 54 7.08 5.45 -7.15
N SER A 55 7.64 5.36 -8.36
CA SER A 55 8.65 4.35 -8.72
C SER A 55 9.98 4.48 -7.96
N ASP A 56 10.22 5.63 -7.34
CA ASP A 56 11.41 5.92 -6.52
C ASP A 56 11.30 5.40 -5.08
N ARG A 57 10.10 5.09 -4.61
CA ARG A 57 9.82 4.65 -3.22
C ARG A 57 9.19 3.26 -3.13
N GLU A 58 8.44 2.85 -4.16
CA GLU A 58 7.73 1.58 -4.17
C GLU A 58 8.70 0.39 -4.21
N THR A 59 8.33 -0.67 -3.51
CA THR A 59 8.93 -1.99 -3.61
C THR A 59 7.96 -2.93 -4.36
N PRO A 60 8.44 -4.05 -4.91
CA PRO A 60 7.55 -5.03 -5.55
C PRO A 60 6.39 -5.49 -4.67
N GLN A 61 6.59 -5.54 -3.34
CA GLN A 61 5.58 -5.97 -2.36
C GLN A 61 4.42 -4.96 -2.22
N ASP A 62 4.68 -3.67 -2.44
CA ASP A 62 3.67 -2.62 -2.28
C ASP A 62 2.62 -2.65 -3.41
N ILE A 63 3.03 -3.13 -4.60
CA ILE A 63 2.20 -3.18 -5.82
C ILE A 63 1.81 -4.60 -6.22
N ALA A 64 2.33 -5.63 -5.53
CA ALA A 64 2.02 -7.01 -5.84
C ALA A 64 0.53 -7.30 -5.56
N PRO A 65 -0.12 -8.13 -6.40
CA PRO A 65 -1.38 -8.74 -6.04
C PRO A 65 -1.19 -9.59 -4.77
N MET A 66 -2.26 -9.77 -4.00
CA MET A 66 -2.18 -10.66 -2.84
C MET A 66 -1.89 -12.07 -3.36
N PRO A 67 -0.86 -12.77 -2.85
CA PRO A 67 -0.68 -14.19 -3.18
C PRO A 67 -1.91 -14.96 -2.68
N ASP A 68 -2.52 -15.78 -3.53
CA ASP A 68 -3.72 -16.56 -3.21
C ASP A 68 -3.52 -17.49 -1.98
N ASP A 69 -2.28 -17.85 -1.68
CA ASP A 69 -1.93 -18.85 -0.66
C ASP A 69 -1.59 -18.28 0.74
N LYS A 70 -1.71 -16.95 0.96
CA LYS A 70 -1.46 -16.38 2.30
C LYS A 70 -2.75 -16.28 3.11
N ALA A 71 -2.81 -17.06 4.20
CA ALA A 71 -3.83 -16.93 5.23
C ALA A 71 -3.95 -15.46 5.69
N ALA A 72 -5.19 -14.97 5.81
CA ALA A 72 -5.45 -13.63 6.29
C ALA A 72 -4.77 -13.43 7.65
N VAL A 73 -3.85 -12.47 7.73
CA VAL A 73 -3.21 -12.08 8.98
C VAL A 73 -4.32 -11.63 9.93
N SER A 74 -4.58 -12.41 10.98
CA SER A 74 -5.58 -12.10 11.99
C SER A 74 -5.07 -10.95 12.86
N VAL A 75 -5.43 -9.72 12.49
CA VAL A 75 -5.32 -8.56 13.37
C VAL A 75 -6.49 -8.61 14.33
N SER A 76 -6.30 -9.27 15.47
CA SER A 76 -7.21 -9.19 16.61
C SER A 76 -7.01 -7.83 17.26
N CYS A 77 -7.89 -6.87 16.96
CA CYS A 77 -8.02 -5.68 17.80
C CYS A 77 -8.57 -6.14 19.16
N SER A 78 -7.71 -6.32 20.16
CA SER A 78 -8.15 -6.41 21.55
C SER A 78 -8.64 -5.01 21.96
N SER A 79 -9.96 -4.85 22.01
CA SER A 79 -10.69 -3.71 22.58
C SER A 79 -10.57 -3.64 24.09
#